data_AF-A0A9X9A356-F1
#
_entry.id   AF-A0A9X9A356-F1
#
_cell.length_a   1.000
_cell.length_b   1.000
_cell.length_c   1.000
_cell.angle_alpha   90.00
_cell.angle_beta   90.00
_cell.angle_gamma   90.00
#
_symmetry.space_group_name_H-M   'P 1'
#
loop_
_entity.id
_entity.type
_entity.pdbx_description
1 polymer ?
#
loop_
_entity_poly.entity_id
_entity_poly.type
_entity_poly.pdbx_seq_one_letter_code
_entity_poly.pdbx_strand_id
1 'polypeptide(L)'
;GPYHYALRKHLVELAKTNHIEYKVDIYPYYGSDASAAIRAGFDVKHALIGAGIDSSHAFERTHESSIAHTEALVYAYVMSNLIEE
;
A
#
# COMPACT_ATOMS: atom_id res chain seq x y z
N GLY A 1 -6.02 9.32 -8.45
CA GLY A 1 -5.46 9.31 -7.08
C GLY A 1 -3.98 9.60 -7.18
N PRO A 2 -3.32 10.09 -6.11
CA PRO A 2 -1.91 10.50 -6.18
C PRO A 2 -0.97 9.34 -6.52
N TYR A 3 -1.37 8.09 -6.24
CA TYR A 3 -0.56 6.89 -6.39
C TYR A 3 -0.57 6.28 -7.79
N HIS A 4 0.53 5.59 -8.15
CA HIS A 4 0.73 4.95 -9.44
C HIS A 4 -0.30 3.85 -9.70
N TYR A 5 -1.09 4.01 -10.78
CA TYR A 5 -2.27 3.18 -11.02
C TYR A 5 -1.94 1.71 -11.27
N ALA A 6 -0.94 1.42 -12.11
CA ALA A 6 -0.55 0.05 -12.43
C ALA A 6 0.06 -0.66 -11.21
N LEU A 7 0.82 0.06 -10.38
CA LEU A 7 1.42 -0.50 -9.17
C LEU A 7 0.36 -0.87 -8.14
N ARG A 8 -0.64 -0.01 -7.94
CA ARG A 8 -1.77 -0.34 -7.08
C ARG A 8 -2.55 -1.56 -7.60
N LYS A 9 -2.78 -1.69 -8.92
CA LYS A 9 -3.41 -2.89 -9.49
C LYS A 9 -2.58 -4.14 -9.23
N HIS A 10 -1.27 -4.07 -9.45
CA HIS A 10 -0.35 -5.18 -9.21
C HIS A 10 -0.42 -5.68 -7.77
N LEU A 11 -0.36 -4.76 -6.79
CA LEU A 11 -0.50 -5.12 -5.37
C LEU A 11 -1.85 -5.78 -5.04
N VAL A 12 -2.95 -5.30 -5.65
CA VAL A 12 -4.27 -5.92 -5.48
C VAL A 12 -4.33 -7.32 -6.07
N GLU A 13 -3.74 -7.54 -7.25
CA GLU A 13 -3.71 -8.87 -7.85
C GLU A 13 -2.81 -9.83 -7.05
N LEU A 14 -1.66 -9.36 -6.54
CA LEU A 14 -0.83 -10.15 -5.63
C LEU A 14 -1.60 -10.57 -4.38
N ALA A 15 -2.37 -9.67 -3.78
CA ALA A 15 -3.19 -10.00 -2.61
C ALA A 15 -4.22 -11.10 -2.95
N LYS A 16 -4.93 -10.97 -4.08
CA LYS A 16 -5.90 -11.98 -4.52
C LYS A 16 -5.27 -13.34 -4.81
N THR A 17 -4.18 -13.37 -5.57
CA THR A 17 -3.50 -14.61 -5.97
C THR A 17 -2.91 -15.36 -4.78
N ASN A 18 -2.44 -14.64 -3.77
CA ASN A 18 -1.86 -15.23 -2.55
C ASN A 18 -2.89 -15.39 -1.42
N HIS A 19 -4.19 -15.17 -1.67
CA HIS A 19 -5.24 -15.25 -0.67
C HIS A 19 -5.00 -14.37 0.59
N ILE A 20 -4.41 -13.19 0.38
CA ILE A 20 -4.15 -12.20 1.42
C ILE A 20 -5.38 -11.29 1.53
N GLU A 21 -5.97 -11.21 2.72
CA GLU A 21 -7.07 -10.27 2.96
C GLU A 21 -6.60 -8.83 2.81
N TYR A 22 -7.36 -8.02 2.08
CA TYR A 22 -7.04 -6.62 1.85
C TYR A 22 -8.31 -5.77 1.77
N LYS A 23 -8.14 -4.47 1.99
CA LYS A 23 -9.16 -3.46 1.75
C LYS A 23 -8.54 -2.29 1.00
N VAL A 24 -9.29 -1.75 0.03
CA VAL A 24 -8.90 -0.51 -0.66
C VAL A 24 -9.62 0.64 0.00
N ASP A 25 -8.88 1.49 0.71
CA ASP A 25 -9.42 2.69 1.33
C ASP A 25 -9.18 3.93 0.45
N ILE A 26 -10.09 4.90 0.60
CA ILE A 26 -10.05 6.18 -0.11
C ILE A 26 -10.12 7.30 0.93
N TYR A 27 -9.05 8.09 1.00
CA TYR A 27 -8.97 9.25 1.88
C TYR A 27 -8.82 10.53 1.03
N PRO A 28 -9.87 11.36 0.91
CA PRO A 28 -9.85 12.53 0.02
C PRO A 28 -8.78 13.58 0.36
N TYR A 29 -8.40 13.70 1.63
CA TYR A 29 -7.49 14.74 2.14
C TYR A 29 -6.19 14.18 2.73
N TYR A 30 -5.77 13.00 2.26
CA TYR A 30 -4.58 12.32 2.78
C TYR A 30 -3.33 12.62 1.95
N GLY A 31 -2.19 12.79 2.63
CA GLY A 31 -0.87 12.91 2.03
C GLY A 31 0.12 11.96 2.69
N SER A 32 1.07 11.44 1.90
CA SER A 32 2.17 10.58 2.36
C SER A 32 3.52 11.16 1.95
N ASP A 33 4.60 10.57 2.47
CA ASP A 33 5.97 10.87 2.05
C ASP A 33 6.16 10.66 0.55
N ALA A 34 5.49 9.65 -0.02
CA ALA A 34 5.49 9.44 -1.47
C ALA A 34 4.85 10.63 -2.21
N SER A 35 3.78 11.22 -1.69
CA SER A 35 3.18 12.43 -2.26
C SER A 35 4.14 13.63 -2.18
N ALA A 36 4.94 13.72 -1.11
CA ALA A 36 5.97 14.75 -0.99
C ALA A 36 7.11 14.55 -2.00
N ALA A 37 7.57 13.31 -2.21
CA ALA A 37 8.60 12.98 -3.19
C ALA A 37 8.15 13.33 -4.63
N ILE A 38 6.91 13.01 -5.00
CA ILE A 38 6.38 13.38 -6.32
C ILE A 38 6.31 14.91 -6.49
N ARG A 39 5.86 15.64 -5.47
CA ARG A 39 5.85 17.12 -5.52
C ARG A 39 7.25 17.72 -5.64
N ALA A 40 8.28 17.03 -5.13
CA ALA A 40 9.67 17.44 -5.28
C ALA A 40 10.28 17.09 -6.66
N GLY A 41 9.52 16.46 -7.56
CA GLY A 41 9.95 16.16 -8.93
C GLY A 41 10.66 14.83 -9.12
N PHE A 42 10.59 13.91 -8.15
CA PHE A 42 11.14 12.57 -8.30
C PHE A 42 10.28 11.72 -9.24
N ASP A 43 10.92 11.07 -10.21
CA ASP A 43 10.29 10.12 -11.12
C ASP A 43 10.28 8.71 -10.52
N VAL A 44 9.24 8.40 -9.75
CA VAL A 44 9.10 7.11 -9.06
C VAL A 44 7.66 6.58 -9.15
N LYS A 45 7.54 5.29 -9.48
CA LYS A 45 6.28 4.55 -9.31
C LYS A 45 6.09 4.30 -7.80
N HIS A 46 5.00 4.82 -7.24
CA HIS A 46 4.77 4.77 -5.80
C HIS A 46 3.35 4.30 -5.46
N ALA A 47 3.23 3.63 -4.33
CA ALA A 47 1.98 3.15 -3.75
C ALA A 47 2.03 3.30 -2.22
N LEU A 48 0.87 3.20 -1.58
CA LEU A 48 0.73 3.19 -0.13
C LEU A 48 0.07 1.87 0.27
N ILE A 49 0.69 1.18 1.23
CA ILE A 49 0.18 -0.03 1.86
C ILE A 49 0.48 0.04 3.35
N GLY A 50 -0.27 -0.71 4.15
CA GLY A 50 -0.03 -0.80 5.59
C GLY A 50 -1.17 -1.53 6.29
N ALA A 51 -0.95 -1.84 7.56
CA ALA A 51 -2.01 -2.37 8.41
C ALA A 51 -3.10 -1.32 8.61
N GLY A 52 -4.36 -1.76 8.66
CA GLY A 52 -5.46 -0.89 9.05
C GLY A 52 -5.30 -0.47 10.51
N ILE A 53 -5.16 0.83 10.76
CA ILE A 53 -4.92 1.39 12.10
C ILE A 53 -6.10 2.27 12.50
N ASP A 54 -6.60 2.05 13.72
CA ASP A 54 -7.51 2.96 14.40
C ASP A 54 -6.73 3.98 15.24
N SER A 55 -7.26 5.20 15.34
CA SER A 55 -6.73 6.26 16.21
C SER A 55 -5.27 6.65 15.94
N SER A 56 -4.86 6.75 14.67
CA SER A 56 -3.51 7.18 14.29
C SER A 56 -3.12 8.53 14.90
N HIS A 57 -1.86 8.67 15.31
CA HIS A 57 -1.30 9.81 16.07
C HIS A 57 -1.82 9.99 17.52
N ALA A 58 -2.48 8.98 18.07
CA ALA A 58 -2.89 8.95 19.48
C ALA A 58 -2.56 7.58 20.09
N PHE A 59 -3.57 6.86 20.59
CA PHE A 59 -3.42 5.48 21.05
C PHE A 59 -3.81 4.52 19.94
N GLU A 60 -2.81 4.14 19.15
CA GLU A 60 -3.00 3.36 17.93
C GLU A 60 -3.40 1.91 18.25
N ARG A 61 -4.39 1.38 17.51
CA ARG A 61 -4.83 -0.01 17.61
C ARG A 61 -4.97 -0.62 16.23
N THR A 62 -4.61 -1.88 16.12
CA THR A 62 -4.76 -2.66 14.88
C THR A 62 -5.04 -4.12 15.22
N HIS A 63 -5.45 -4.89 14.22
CA HIS A 63 -5.55 -6.33 14.36
C HIS A 63 -4.20 -6.97 14.06
N GLU A 64 -3.81 -8.00 14.84
CA GLU A 64 -2.60 -8.78 14.54
C GLU A 64 -2.64 -9.37 13.12
N SER A 65 -3.82 -9.76 12.65
CA SER A 65 -4.01 -10.22 11.26
C SER A 65 -3.68 -9.14 10.23
N SER A 66 -3.95 -7.86 10.50
CA SER A 66 -3.60 -6.76 9.59
C SER A 66 -2.08 -6.63 9.42
N ILE A 67 -1.31 -6.88 10.48
CA ILE A 67 0.15 -6.90 10.43
C ILE A 67 0.61 -8.09 9.59
N ALA A 68 0.09 -9.29 9.86
CA ALA A 68 0.44 -10.51 9.12
C ALA A 68 0.11 -10.41 7.62
N HIS A 69 -1.05 -9.84 7.26
CA HIS A 69 -1.42 -9.64 5.86
C HIS A 69 -0.57 -8.57 5.17
N THR A 70 -0.16 -7.52 5.89
CA THR A 70 0.76 -6.51 5.36
C THR A 70 2.13 -7.12 5.08
N GLU A 71 2.67 -7.90 6.00
CA GLU A 71 3.92 -8.65 5.82
C GLU A 71 3.84 -9.58 4.61
N ALA A 72 2.77 -10.39 4.52
CA ALA A 72 2.56 -11.31 3.41
C ALA A 72 2.50 -10.58 2.06
N LEU A 73 1.87 -9.40 2.01
CA LEU A 73 1.80 -8.60 0.78
C LEU A 73 3.17 -8.05 0.38
N VAL A 74 3.95 -7.55 1.34
CA VAL A 74 5.32 -7.09 1.10
C VAL A 74 6.19 -8.24 0.59
N TYR A 75 6.11 -9.41 1.22
CA TYR A 75 6.82 -10.61 0.77
C TYR A 75 6.42 -11.00 -0.66
N ALA A 76 5.12 -11.10 -0.94
CA ALA A 76 4.62 -11.42 -2.28
C ALA A 76 5.08 -10.41 -3.33
N TYR A 77 5.13 -9.11 -2.99
CA TYR A 77 5.62 -8.08 -3.88
C TYR A 77 7.12 -8.23 -4.17
N VAL A 78 7.95 -8.45 -3.15
CA VAL A 78 9.40 -8.65 -3.31
C VAL A 78 9.71 -9.88 -4.17
N MET A 79 8.87 -10.92 -4.08
CA MET A 79 9.01 -12.15 -4.88
C MET A 79 8.35 -12.07 -6.27
N SER A 80 7.64 -10.98 -6.57
CA SER A 80 6.95 -10.81 -7.85
C SER A 80 7.86 -10.17 -8.90
N ASN A 81 7.50 -10.36 -10.17
CA ASN A 81 8.10 -9.59 -11.25
C ASN A 81 7.77 -8.10 -11.09
N LEU A 82 8.69 -7.24 -11.52
CA LEU A 82 8.43 -5.81 -11.61
C LEU A 82 7.30 -5.55 -12.61
N ILE A 83 6.53 -4.49 -12.34
CA ILE A 83 5.53 -4.01 -13.28
C ILE A 83 6.20 -3.41 -14.51
N GLU A 84 5.87 -3.95 -15.68
CA GLU A 84 6.17 -3.31 -16.95
C GLU A 84 5.31 -2.04 -17.11
N GLU A 85 5.66 -1.16 -18.05
CA GLU A 85 4.97 0.12 -18.26
C GLU A 85 3.46 -0.02 -18.54
#